data_AF-A0A914Q6B5-F1
#
_entry.id   AF-A0A914Q6B5-F1
#
_cell.length_a   1.000
_cell.length_b   1.000
_cell.length_c   1.000
_cell.angle_alpha   90.00
_cell.angle_beta   90.00
_cell.angle_gamma   90.00
#
_symmetry.space_group_name_H-M   'P 1'
#
loop_
_entity.id
_entity.type
_entity.pdbx_description
1 polymer ?
#
loop_
_entity_poly.entity_id
_entity_poly.type
_entity_poly.pdbx_seq_one_letter_code
_entity_poly.pdbx_strand_id
1 'polypeptide(L)'
;MLLCSLGDGHEFPGLVPLIRQFLDGADLDVDTRCTISQYLTFIQQRASGEIFTLAHWMRQYVQDHPKYEKDSHVPDEITYDLLKIMDEISRGEKHCPKLLGEFRSKTDHKIPSAVRRAEEALAVAFAKRKTQ
;
A
#
# COMPACT_ATOMS: atom_id res chain seq x y z
N MET A 1 -0.88 15.96 -11.39
CA MET A 1 -0.68 17.42 -11.21
C MET A 1 -1.48 18.02 -10.04
N LEU A 2 -2.59 17.42 -9.56
CA LEU A 2 -3.37 17.90 -8.40
C LEU A 2 -2.78 17.63 -6.99
N LEU A 3 -1.62 16.95 -6.90
CA LEU A 3 -1.11 16.44 -5.62
C LEU A 3 -0.01 17.29 -4.98
N CYS A 4 0.79 18.03 -5.75
CA CYS A 4 1.87 18.88 -5.23
C CYS A 4 1.98 20.16 -6.08
N SER A 5 1.66 21.31 -5.49
CA SER A 5 2.28 22.58 -5.89
C SER A 5 2.89 23.22 -4.64
N LEU A 6 4.16 23.62 -4.75
CA LEU A 6 4.68 24.77 -4.00
C LEU A 6 4.57 25.94 -4.97
N GLY A 7 3.55 26.79 -4.80
CA GLY A 7 3.25 27.91 -5.69
C GLY A 7 2.75 29.13 -4.91
N ASP A 8 3.19 30.30 -5.35
CA ASP A 8 3.20 31.56 -4.61
C ASP A 8 1.81 32.09 -4.21
N GLY A 9 1.46 31.96 -2.93
CA GLY A 9 0.49 32.78 -2.18
C GLY A 9 -1.00 32.75 -2.57
N HIS A 10 -1.36 32.32 -3.79
CA HIS A 10 -2.74 32.31 -4.30
C HIS A 10 -3.13 30.98 -4.98
N GLU A 11 -2.25 29.97 -4.97
CA GLU A 11 -2.49 28.68 -5.61
C GLU A 11 -2.95 27.62 -4.60
N PHE A 12 -3.84 26.72 -5.01
CA PHE A 12 -4.35 25.65 -4.16
C PHE A 12 -3.18 24.78 -3.68
N PRO A 13 -2.95 24.64 -2.35
CA PRO A 13 -1.76 23.98 -1.79
C PRO A 13 -1.67 22.48 -2.13
N GLY A 14 -2.71 21.89 -2.72
CA GLY A 14 -2.79 20.47 -3.01
C GLY A 14 -3.43 19.67 -1.87
N LEU A 15 -3.91 18.48 -2.19
CA LEU A 15 -4.64 17.65 -1.23
C LEU A 15 -3.74 17.16 -0.09
N VAL A 16 -2.48 16.85 -0.38
CA VAL A 16 -1.59 16.27 0.64
C VAL A 16 -1.22 17.26 1.75
N PRO A 17 -0.80 18.51 1.46
CA PRO A 17 -0.54 19.48 2.52
C PRO A 17 -1.76 19.76 3.40
N LEU A 18 -2.97 19.78 2.82
CA LEU A 18 -4.22 19.91 3.57
C LEU A 18 -4.47 18.74 4.51
N ILE A 19 -4.26 17.50 4.04
CA ILE A 19 -4.39 16.32 4.90
C ILE A 19 -3.34 16.36 6.02
N ARG A 20 -2.10 16.75 5.73
CA ARG A 20 -1.05 16.87 6.76
C ARG A 20 -1.42 17.89 7.84
N GLN A 21 -1.95 19.06 7.45
CA GLN A 21 -2.43 20.08 8.38
C GLN A 21 -3.61 19.57 9.22
N PHE A 22 -4.52 18.79 8.63
CA PHE A 22 -5.59 18.14 9.39
C PHE A 22 -5.05 17.16 10.43
N LEU A 23 -4.05 16.34 10.07
CA LEU A 23 -3.39 15.40 10.98
C LEU A 23 -2.62 16.10 12.11
N ASP A 24 -2.16 17.34 11.90
CA ASP A 24 -1.52 18.15 12.95
C ASP A 24 -2.50 18.63 14.01
N GLY A 25 -3.76 18.90 13.63
CA GLY A 25 -4.82 19.32 14.55
C GLY A 25 -5.62 18.17 15.16
N ALA A 26 -5.48 16.95 14.62
CA ALA A 26 -6.14 15.76 15.14
C ALA A 26 -5.31 15.14 16.28
N ASP A 27 -5.98 14.76 17.38
CA ASP A 27 -5.35 14.05 18.50
C ASP A 27 -5.10 12.58 18.10
N LEU A 28 -3.95 12.33 17.45
CA LEU A 28 -3.52 11.03 16.96
C LEU A 28 -2.20 10.61 17.61
N ASP A 29 -2.05 9.32 17.88
CA ASP A 29 -0.77 8.78 18.32
C ASP A 29 0.29 8.85 17.21
N VAL A 30 1.56 8.84 17.64
CA VAL A 30 2.72 8.97 16.74
C VAL A 30 2.77 7.85 15.70
N ASP A 31 2.34 6.65 16.05
CA ASP A 31 2.40 5.49 15.15
C ASP A 31 1.36 5.58 14.04
N THR A 32 0.13 5.98 14.37
CA THR A 32 -0.94 6.26 13.41
C THR A 32 -0.53 7.38 12.47
N ARG A 33 0.01 8.48 13.01
CA ARG A 33 0.52 9.60 12.21
C ARG A 33 1.64 9.20 11.25
N CYS A 34 2.61 8.42 11.74
CA CYS A 34 3.70 7.89 10.90
C CYS A 34 3.17 6.97 9.80
N THR A 35 2.17 6.14 10.08
CA THR A 35 1.58 5.21 9.12
C THR A 35 0.83 5.95 8.01
N ILE A 36 0.00 6.92 8.37
CA ILE A 36 -0.70 7.76 7.38
C ILE A 36 0.29 8.56 6.54
N SER A 37 1.34 9.11 7.16
CA SER A 37 2.37 9.86 6.44
C SER A 37 3.10 9.00 5.41
N GLN A 38 3.36 7.72 5.72
CA GLN A 38 3.93 6.76 4.77
C GLN A 38 2.98 6.51 3.59
N TYR A 39 1.69 6.28 3.82
CA TYR A 39 0.71 6.13 2.74
C TYR A 39 0.65 7.37 1.83
N LEU A 40 0.60 8.57 2.43
CA LEU A 40 0.59 9.81 1.65
C LEU A 40 1.85 9.98 0.83
N THR A 41 3.01 9.60 1.37
CA THR A 41 4.30 9.68 0.66
C THR A 41 4.34 8.71 -0.50
N PHE A 42 3.89 7.47 -0.31
CA PHE A 42 3.77 6.49 -1.37
C PHE A 42 2.87 6.95 -2.52
N ILE A 43 1.71 7.54 -2.21
CA ILE A 43 0.80 8.09 -3.23
C ILE A 43 1.47 9.26 -3.98
N GLN A 44 2.17 10.15 -3.27
CA GLN A 44 2.92 11.24 -3.91
C GLN A 44 3.99 10.72 -4.86
N GLN A 45 4.80 9.76 -4.43
CA GLN A 45 5.86 9.19 -5.26
C GLN A 45 5.33 8.48 -6.50
N ARG A 46 4.18 7.80 -6.37
CA ARG A 46 3.50 7.23 -7.53
C ARG A 46 2.92 8.30 -8.46
N ALA A 47 2.44 9.42 -7.92
CA ALA A 47 1.91 10.53 -8.70
C ALA A 47 3.01 11.38 -9.37
N SER A 48 4.20 11.46 -8.77
CA SER A 48 5.38 12.11 -9.37
C SER A 48 6.07 11.23 -10.41
N GLY A 49 5.85 9.91 -10.36
CA GLY A 49 6.46 8.93 -11.25
C GLY A 49 7.77 8.35 -10.73
N GLU A 50 8.18 8.68 -9.50
CA GLU A 50 9.33 8.05 -8.84
C GLU A 50 9.10 6.55 -8.59
N ILE A 51 7.86 6.20 -8.21
CA ILE A 51 7.42 4.81 -8.05
C ILE A 51 6.49 4.44 -9.20
N PHE A 52 6.66 3.25 -9.75
CA PHE A 52 5.85 2.77 -10.85
C PHE A 52 4.41 2.48 -10.41
N THR A 53 3.49 2.71 -11.35
CA THR A 53 2.18 2.08 -11.28
C THR A 53 2.32 0.60 -11.65
N LEU A 54 1.41 -0.24 -11.14
CA LEU A 54 1.39 -1.65 -11.51
C LEU A 54 1.34 -1.84 -13.03
N ALA A 55 0.51 -1.05 -13.72
CA ALA A 55 0.41 -1.10 -15.18
C ALA A 55 1.71 -0.70 -15.90
N HIS A 56 2.45 0.30 -15.40
CA HIS A 56 3.73 0.67 -15.97
C HIS A 56 4.78 -0.44 -15.73
N TRP A 57 4.82 -0.97 -14.50
CA TRP A 57 5.73 -2.05 -14.13
C TRP A 57 5.49 -3.33 -14.93
N MET A 58 4.23 -3.75 -15.10
CA MET A 58 3.87 -4.92 -15.91
C MET A 58 4.32 -4.76 -17.36
N ARG A 59 4.11 -3.58 -17.96
CA ARG A 59 4.56 -3.31 -19.33
C ARG A 59 6.08 -3.35 -19.46
N GLN A 60 6.80 -2.76 -18.52
CA GLN A 60 8.27 -2.85 -18.49
C GLN A 60 8.73 -4.30 -18.35
N TYR A 61 8.15 -5.07 -17.43
CA TYR A 61 8.49 -6.47 -17.22
C TYR A 61 8.34 -7.31 -18.49
N VAL A 62 7.22 -7.14 -19.20
CA VAL A 62 6.98 -7.83 -20.48
C VAL A 62 7.94 -7.34 -21.56
N GLN A 63 8.17 -6.02 -21.68
CA GLN A 63 9.08 -5.44 -22.68
C GLN A 63 10.53 -5.90 -22.52
N ASP A 64 10.98 -6.06 -21.28
CA ASP A 64 12.35 -6.48 -20.94
C ASP A 64 12.53 -8.01 -20.99
N HIS A 65 11.44 -8.77 -21.20
CA HIS A 65 11.48 -10.23 -21.20
C HIS A 65 12.22 -10.76 -22.45
N PRO A 66 13.18 -11.70 -22.31
CA PRO A 66 14.00 -12.16 -23.43
C PRO A 66 13.21 -12.83 -24.56
N LYS A 67 12.03 -13.36 -24.25
CA LYS A 67 11.12 -14.02 -25.21
C LYS A 67 10.11 -13.07 -25.86
N TYR A 68 10.15 -11.78 -25.55
CA TYR A 68 9.22 -10.81 -26.11
C TYR A 68 9.74 -10.26 -27.43
N GLU A 69 8.99 -10.49 -28.51
CA GLU A 69 9.40 -10.13 -29.88
C GLU A 69 8.97 -8.71 -30.30
N LYS A 70 8.42 -7.91 -29.38
CA LYS A 70 7.90 -6.55 -29.63
C LYS A 70 6.80 -6.48 -30.70
N ASP A 71 6.13 -7.60 -30.92
CA ASP A 71 5.00 -7.78 -31.83
C ASP A 71 3.65 -7.54 -31.14
N SER A 72 3.67 -7.05 -29.90
CA SER A 72 2.50 -6.89 -29.02
C SER A 72 1.80 -8.20 -28.64
N HIS A 73 2.38 -9.36 -28.96
CA HIS A 73 1.92 -10.66 -28.48
C HIS A 73 2.67 -11.04 -27.20
N VAL A 74 1.94 -11.47 -26.18
CA VAL A 74 2.53 -11.91 -24.90
C VAL A 74 2.29 -13.42 -24.79
N PRO A 75 3.29 -14.27 -25.09
CA PRO A 75 3.12 -15.71 -25.02
C PRO A 75 2.91 -16.18 -23.57
N ASP A 76 2.31 -17.36 -23.42
CA ASP A 76 1.91 -17.94 -22.14
C ASP A 76 3.06 -18.03 -21.13
N GLU A 77 4.28 -18.27 -21.62
CA GLU A 77 5.47 -18.35 -20.76
C GLU A 77 5.79 -17.02 -20.08
N ILE A 78 5.71 -15.90 -20.80
CA ILE A 78 5.92 -14.57 -20.21
C ILE A 78 4.82 -14.26 -19.20
N THR A 79 3.59 -14.65 -19.52
CA THR A 79 2.44 -14.50 -18.62
C THR A 79 2.62 -15.30 -17.34
N TYR A 80 3.10 -16.54 -17.44
CA TYR A 80 3.41 -17.39 -16.29
C TYR A 80 4.50 -16.75 -15.42
N ASP A 81 5.60 -16.32 -16.02
CA ASP A 81 6.70 -15.68 -15.29
C ASP A 81 6.24 -14.37 -14.61
N LEU A 82 5.42 -13.57 -15.29
CA LEU A 82 4.81 -12.36 -14.74
C LEU A 82 3.89 -12.66 -13.52
N LEU A 83 3.03 -13.67 -13.61
CA LEU A 83 2.14 -14.03 -12.51
C LEU A 83 2.91 -14.61 -11.33
N LYS A 84 3.92 -15.42 -11.60
CA LYS A 84 4.79 -15.99 -10.57
C LYS A 84 5.51 -14.89 -9.78
N ILE A 85 6.12 -13.93 -10.47
CA ILE A 85 6.79 -12.81 -9.80
C ILE A 85 5.81 -11.95 -8.98
N MET A 86 4.57 -11.78 -9.47
CA MET A 86 3.53 -11.04 -8.74
C MET A 86 3.09 -11.78 -7.47
N ASP A 87 2.97 -13.10 -7.50
CA ASP A 87 2.67 -13.91 -6.30
C ASP A 87 3.80 -13.83 -5.26
N GLU A 88 5.06 -13.97 -5.70
CA GLU A 88 6.24 -13.81 -4.83
C GLU A 88 6.28 -12.42 -4.15
N ILE A 89 5.96 -11.36 -4.90
CA ILE A 89 5.88 -9.99 -4.35
C ILE A 89 4.71 -9.87 -3.36
N SER A 90 3.56 -10.43 -3.68
CA SER A 90 2.35 -10.34 -2.85
C SER A 90 2.50 -11.08 -1.52
N ARG A 91 3.25 -12.19 -1.50
CA ARG A 91 3.61 -12.92 -0.28
C ARG A 91 4.71 -12.25 0.54
N GLY A 92 5.40 -11.26 -0.03
CA GLY A 92 6.56 -10.62 0.58
C GLY A 92 7.84 -11.44 0.51
N GLU A 93 7.87 -12.50 -0.31
CA GLU A 93 9.06 -13.32 -0.56
C GLU A 93 10.08 -12.56 -1.41
N LYS A 94 9.60 -11.70 -2.31
CA LYS A 94 10.44 -10.84 -3.14
C LYS A 94 10.06 -9.37 -2.99
N HIS A 95 11.03 -8.55 -2.61
CA HIS A 95 10.82 -7.11 -2.53
C HIS A 95 11.02 -6.43 -3.89
N CYS A 96 10.11 -5.53 -4.27
CA CYS A 96 10.20 -4.75 -5.50
C CYS A 96 10.18 -3.24 -5.21
N PRO A 97 11.35 -2.61 -5.00
CA PRO A 97 11.43 -1.18 -4.66
C PRO A 97 10.80 -0.28 -5.71
N LYS A 98 10.92 -0.63 -7.00
CA LYS A 98 10.34 0.15 -8.10
C LYS A 98 8.81 0.21 -8.07
N LEU A 99 8.16 -0.79 -7.49
CA LEU A 99 6.69 -0.89 -7.44
C LEU A 99 6.12 -0.46 -6.08
N LEU A 100 6.81 -0.81 -4.99
CA LEU A 100 6.32 -0.65 -3.62
C LEU A 100 7.12 0.36 -2.78
N GLY A 101 8.24 0.90 -3.29
CA GLY A 101 9.15 1.75 -2.51
C GLY A 101 9.82 0.98 -1.37
N GLU A 102 10.30 1.70 -0.35
CA GLU A 102 10.85 1.11 0.89
C GLU A 102 9.89 1.23 2.08
N PHE A 103 8.59 1.33 1.80
CA PHE A 103 7.58 1.55 2.84
C PHE A 103 7.30 0.25 3.60
N ARG A 104 7.22 0.33 4.93
CA ARG A 104 6.82 -0.78 5.80
C ARG A 104 5.45 -0.50 6.39
N SER A 105 4.45 -1.23 5.91
CA SER A 105 3.12 -1.20 6.52
C SER A 105 3.15 -1.82 7.92
N LYS A 106 2.63 -1.10 8.91
CA LYS A 106 2.34 -1.65 10.25
C LYS A 106 1.02 -2.45 10.28
N THR A 107 0.22 -2.38 9.22
CA THR A 107 -1.06 -3.08 9.11
C THR A 107 -0.81 -4.58 8.97
N ASP A 108 -1.25 -5.36 9.97
CA ASP A 108 -1.23 -6.82 9.98
C ASP A 108 -2.69 -7.33 9.86
N HIS A 109 -2.90 -8.39 9.10
CA HIS A 109 -4.19 -9.06 8.97
C HIS A 109 -4.53 -9.95 10.17
N LYS A 110 -3.57 -10.17 11.08
CA LYS A 110 -3.79 -10.91 12.32
C LYS A 110 -4.60 -10.08 13.29
N ILE A 111 -5.65 -10.69 13.83
CA ILE A 111 -6.39 -10.13 14.97
C ILE A 111 -5.42 -9.97 16.15
N PRO A 112 -5.25 -8.75 16.71
CA PRO A 112 -4.36 -8.56 17.84
C PRO A 112 -4.75 -9.48 19.01
N SER A 113 -3.76 -10.00 19.73
CA SER A 113 -4.00 -10.95 20.84
C SER A 113 -4.93 -10.39 21.92
N ALA A 114 -5.00 -9.08 22.07
CA ALA A 114 -5.91 -8.39 22.97
C ALA A 114 -7.37 -8.50 22.51
N VAL A 115 -7.64 -8.33 21.21
CA VAL A 115 -8.99 -8.43 20.64
C VAL A 115 -9.48 -9.87 20.72
N ARG A 116 -8.64 -10.85 20.34
CA ARG A 116 -8.99 -12.27 20.46
C ARG A 116 -9.33 -12.67 21.91
N ARG A 117 -8.53 -12.22 22.89
CA ARG A 117 -8.79 -12.47 24.32
C ARG A 117 -10.09 -11.82 24.80
N ALA A 118 -10.42 -10.63 24.31
CA ALA A 118 -11.67 -9.95 24.65
C ALA A 118 -12.89 -10.69 24.07
N GLU A 119 -12.80 -11.17 22.83
CA GLU A 119 -13.85 -11.99 22.19
C GLU A 119 -14.05 -13.31 22.92
N GLU A 120 -12.96 -14.00 23.28
CA GLU A 120 -12.98 -15.24 24.07
C GLU A 120 -13.63 -14.99 25.44
N ALA A 121 -13.24 -13.94 26.16
CA ALA A 121 -13.80 -13.58 27.46
C ALA A 121 -15.30 -13.23 27.37
N LEU A 122 -15.70 -12.52 26.32
CA LEU A 122 -17.10 -12.17 26.06
C LEU A 122 -17.93 -13.42 25.74
N ALA A 123 -17.42 -14.32 24.91
CA ALA A 123 -18.07 -15.60 24.60
C ALA A 123 -18.27 -16.46 25.86
N VAL A 124 -17.25 -16.54 26.73
CA VAL A 124 -17.34 -17.25 28.02
C VAL A 124 -18.38 -16.60 28.94
N ALA A 125 -18.44 -15.26 28.99
CA ALA A 125 -19.43 -14.55 29.79
C ALA A 125 -20.86 -14.79 29.30
N PHE A 126 -21.08 -14.82 27.98
CA PHE A 126 -22.38 -15.16 27.40
C PHE A 126 -22.78 -16.62 27.63
N ALA A 127 -21.83 -17.55 27.56
CA ALA A 127 -22.09 -18.96 27.86
C ALA A 127 -22.54 -19.16 29.31
N LYS A 128 -21.88 -18.50 30.27
CA LYS A 128 -22.25 -18.53 31.69
C LYS A 128 -23.64 -17.95 31.98
N ARG A 129 -24.07 -16.93 31.23
CA ARG A 129 -25.41 -16.31 31.40
C ARG A 129 -26.56 -17.17 30.86
N LYS A 130 -26.30 -18.13 29.97
CA LYS A 130 -27.32 -19.05 29.42
C LYS A 130 -27.52 -20.32 30.26
N THR A 131 -26.61 -20.60 31.18
CA THR A 131 -26.65 -21.80 32.03
C THR A 131 -27.29 -21.55 33.40
N GLN A 132 -27.80 -20.33 33.63
CA GLN A 132 -28.49 -19.90 34.84
C GLN A 132 -29.97 -19.72 34.59
#